data_AF-A0A2V5ZGD1-F1
#
_entry.id   AF-A0A2V5ZGD1-F1
#
_cell.length_a   1.000
_cell.length_b   1.000
_cell.length_c   1.000
_cell.angle_alpha   90.00
_cell.angle_beta   90.00
_cell.angle_gamma   90.00
#
_symmetry.space_group_name_H-M   'P 1'
#
loop_
_entity.id
_entity.type
_entity.pdbx_description
1 polymer ?
#
loop_
_entity_poly.entity_id
_entity_poly.type
_entity_poly.pdbx_seq_one_letter_code
_entity_poly.pdbx_strand_id
1 'polypeptide(L)'
;MEPGDALGIAAQIAVALAGFAGVVVVFRRESIHEWSPADKLRLRFLLTNSILPLGLCMLGLLLLTIKPMPPGIWRWCSGFAFVVSLLFAITMTKLFSRLDLRQIQRKRATRFVSYLFGTFGTAAILLQLYNAVFLGAFWPFFTSIIFQLVTAMFQFARMILLPPE
;
A
#
# COMPACT_ATOMS: atom_id res chain seq x y z
N MET A 1 17.08 9.64 -13.46
CA MET A 1 16.88 9.87 -12.02
C MET A 1 17.54 8.73 -11.29
N GLU A 2 18.35 9.00 -10.27
CA GLU A 2 19.00 7.93 -9.51
C GLU A 2 17.96 7.16 -8.68
N PRO A 3 18.12 5.84 -8.50
CA PRO A 3 17.16 5.04 -7.75
C PRO A 3 17.05 5.51 -6.28
N GLY A 4 18.13 6.06 -5.72
CA GLY A 4 18.12 6.65 -4.38
C GLY A 4 17.18 7.85 -4.26
N ASP A 5 17.26 8.79 -5.21
CA ASP A 5 16.38 9.97 -5.23
C ASP A 5 14.91 9.59 -5.36
N ALA A 6 14.61 8.63 -6.24
CA ALA A 6 13.24 8.17 -6.46
C ALA A 6 12.65 7.52 -5.20
N LEU A 7 13.43 6.69 -4.50
CA LEU A 7 13.03 6.10 -3.22
C LEU A 7 12.91 7.15 -2.11
N GLY A 8 13.78 8.16 -2.11
CA GLY A 8 13.70 9.29 -1.17
C GLY A 8 12.40 10.07 -1.32
N ILE A 9 12.03 10.44 -2.55
CA ILE A 9 10.76 11.13 -2.83
C ILE A 9 9.57 10.24 -2.44
N ALA A 10 9.60 8.96 -2.81
CA ALA A 10 8.52 8.04 -2.46
C ALA A 10 8.37 7.88 -0.94
N ALA A 11 9.47 7.81 -0.18
CA ALA A 11 9.45 7.78 1.27
C ALA A 11 8.84 9.06 1.88
N GLN A 12 9.16 10.24 1.34
CA GLN A 12 8.57 11.50 1.78
C GLN A 12 7.05 11.51 1.55
N ILE A 13 6.58 11.07 0.38
CA ILE A 13 5.15 10.95 0.08
C ILE A 13 4.48 9.97 1.04
N ALA A 14 5.12 8.83 1.33
CA ALA A 14 4.61 7.82 2.25
C ALA A 14 4.44 8.38 3.67
N VAL A 15 5.44 9.11 4.18
CA VAL A 15 5.38 9.76 5.49
C VAL A 15 4.29 10.83 5.52
N ALA A 16 4.18 11.65 4.47
CA ALA A 16 3.14 12.67 4.38
C ALA A 16 1.72 12.07 4.42
N LEU A 17 1.48 11.00 3.65
CA LEU A 17 0.20 10.28 3.65
C LEU A 17 -0.12 9.65 5.02
N ALA A 18 0.87 9.05 5.67
CA ALA A 18 0.70 8.52 7.02
C ALA A 18 0.40 9.63 8.04
N GLY A 19 1.03 10.80 7.92
CA GLY A 19 0.76 11.98 8.74
C GLY A 19 -0.66 12.53 8.54
N PHE A 20 -1.13 12.60 7.29
CA PHE A 20 -2.49 13.03 6.99
C PHE A 20 -3.55 12.06 7.55
N ALA A 21 -3.24 10.77 7.69
CA ALA A 21 -4.13 9.83 8.38
C ALA A 21 -4.42 10.27 9.83
N GLY A 22 -3.39 10.77 10.53
CA GLY A 22 -3.53 11.29 11.89
C GLY A 22 -4.43 12.53 11.96
N VAL A 23 -4.34 13.40 10.96
CA VAL A 23 -5.22 14.58 10.82
C VAL A 23 -6.68 14.13 10.73
N VAL A 24 -7.00 13.16 9.87
CA VAL A 24 -8.40 12.69 9.71
C VAL A 24 -8.94 12.06 10.99
N VAL A 25 -8.10 11.37 11.76
CA VAL A 25 -8.48 10.80 13.06
C VAL A 25 -8.83 11.89 14.07
N VAL A 26 -8.03 12.98 14.14
CA VAL A 26 -8.26 14.08 15.09
C VAL A 26 -9.50 14.90 14.72
N PHE A 27 -9.78 15.09 13.43
CA PHE A 27 -10.93 15.89 12.98
C PHE A 27 -12.27 15.15 13.06
N ARG A 28 -12.29 13.83 13.30
CA ARG A 28 -13.53 13.10 13.59
C ARG A 28 -13.86 13.21 15.07
N ARG A 29 -15.08 13.69 15.38
CA ARG A 29 -15.58 13.83 16.77
C ARG A 29 -15.74 12.50 17.51
N GLU A 30 -15.97 11.41 16.79
CA GLU A 30 -16.17 10.08 17.37
C GLU A 30 -14.83 9.42 17.71
N SER A 31 -14.78 8.75 18.85
CA SER A 31 -13.60 7.98 19.23
C SER A 31 -13.38 6.83 18.24
N ILE A 32 -12.11 6.46 17.99
CA ILE A 32 -11.78 5.37 17.04
C ILE A 32 -12.55 4.07 17.38
N HIS A 33 -12.88 3.84 18.65
CA HIS A 33 -13.63 2.68 19.11
C HIS A 33 -15.08 2.68 18.62
N GLU A 34 -15.69 3.85 18.45
CA GLU A 34 -17.09 4.01 18.01
C GLU A 34 -17.25 3.95 16.49
N TRP A 35 -16.14 4.07 15.74
CA TRP A 35 -16.22 4.07 14.28
C TRP A 35 -16.79 2.76 13.73
N SER A 36 -17.57 2.90 12.66
CA SER A 36 -18.07 1.77 11.89
C SER A 36 -16.91 0.90 11.38
N PRO A 37 -17.11 -0.43 11.25
CA PRO A 37 -16.05 -1.33 10.80
C PRO A 37 -15.50 -0.97 9.40
N ALA A 38 -16.31 -0.30 8.57
CA ALA A 38 -15.91 0.19 7.25
C ALA A 38 -14.85 1.30 7.35
N ASP A 39 -15.01 2.24 8.27
CA ASP A 39 -14.09 3.36 8.41
C ASP A 39 -12.80 2.96 9.11
N LYS A 40 -12.88 2.04 10.09
CA LYS A 40 -11.70 1.37 10.66
C LYS A 40 -10.90 0.65 9.58
N LEU A 41 -11.59 -0.03 8.65
CA LEU A 41 -10.96 -0.73 7.54
C LEU A 41 -10.30 0.24 6.55
N ARG A 42 -10.96 1.36 6.21
CA ARG A 42 -10.39 2.41 5.32
C ARG A 42 -9.14 3.03 5.92
N LEU A 43 -9.17 3.39 7.21
CA LEU A 43 -8.01 3.93 7.92
C LEU A 43 -6.87 2.91 7.94
N ARG A 44 -7.16 1.65 8.27
CA ARG A 44 -6.17 0.57 8.24
C ARG A 44 -5.57 0.37 6.85
N PHE A 45 -6.39 0.46 5.80
CA PHE A 45 -5.94 0.39 4.41
C PHE A 45 -5.00 1.55 4.07
N LEU A 46 -5.35 2.78 4.42
CA LEU A 46 -4.54 3.97 4.20
C LEU A 46 -3.19 3.85 4.91
N LEU A 47 -3.21 3.54 6.21
CA LEU A 47 -1.99 3.41 7.01
C LEU A 47 -1.09 2.29 6.48
N THR A 48 -1.66 1.12 6.18
CA THR A 48 -0.84 0.00 5.71
C THR A 48 -0.26 0.28 4.31
N ASN A 49 -1.02 0.90 3.40
CA ASN A 49 -0.53 1.30 2.08
C ASN A 49 0.41 2.51 2.11
N SER A 50 0.65 3.13 3.28
CA SER A 50 1.66 4.19 3.46
C SER A 50 2.89 3.68 4.20
N ILE A 51 2.71 2.86 5.23
CA ILE A 51 3.80 2.30 6.04
C ILE A 51 4.57 1.21 5.28
N LEU A 52 3.89 0.34 4.53
CA LEU A 52 4.56 -0.69 3.71
C LEU A 52 5.51 -0.09 2.66
N PRO A 53 5.10 0.87 1.81
CA PRO A 53 6.02 1.46 0.84
C PRO A 53 7.14 2.23 1.53
N LEU A 54 6.89 2.87 2.69
CA LEU A 54 7.95 3.50 3.48
C LEU A 54 9.02 2.49 3.91
N GLY A 55 8.61 1.34 4.47
CA GLY A 55 9.53 0.27 4.87
C GLY A 55 10.33 -0.28 3.70
N LEU A 56 9.68 -0.45 2.53
CA LEU A 56 10.36 -0.88 1.30
C LEU A 56 11.36 0.16 0.79
N CYS A 57 11.01 1.46 0.85
CA CYS A 57 11.94 2.55 0.49
C CYS A 57 13.14 2.59 1.43
N MET A 58 12.92 2.48 2.74
CA MET A 58 14.00 2.44 3.74
C MET A 58 14.93 1.23 3.53
N LEU A 59 14.36 0.06 3.25
CA LEU A 59 15.14 -1.14 2.92
C LEU A 59 15.98 -0.93 1.65
N GLY A 60 15.39 -0.36 0.59
CA GLY A 60 16.08 -0.05 -0.65
C GLY A 60 17.22 0.95 -0.46
N LEU A 61 16.97 2.04 0.29
CA LEU A 61 17.98 3.05 0.63
C LEU A 61 19.12 2.45 1.46
N LEU A 62 18.81 1.62 2.47
CA LEU A 62 19.80 0.93 3.29
C LEU A 62 20.69 0.02 2.43
N LEU A 63 20.12 -0.77 1.52
CA LEU A 63 20.87 -1.65 0.64
C LEU A 63 21.78 -0.87 -0.32
N LEU A 64 21.39 0.34 -0.74
CA LEU A 64 22.23 1.23 -1.56
C LEU A 64 23.45 1.78 -0.81
N THR A 65 23.47 1.74 0.54
CA THR A 65 24.64 2.16 1.31
C THR A 65 25.79 1.14 1.31
N ILE A 66 25.51 -0.12 0.94
CA ILE A 66 26.50 -1.20 0.92
C ILE A 66 27.37 -1.08 -0.34
N LYS A 67 28.67 -0.85 -0.16
CA LYS A 67 29.67 -0.83 -1.25
C LYS A 67 30.61 -2.03 -1.14
N PRO A 68 30.86 -2.78 -2.24
CA PRO A 68 30.26 -2.65 -3.57
C PRO A 68 28.78 -3.09 -3.58
N MET A 69 27.99 -2.51 -4.50
CA MET A 69 26.55 -2.78 -4.63
C MET A 69 26.32 -4.28 -4.90
N PRO A 70 25.62 -5.02 -4.02
CA PRO A 70 25.38 -6.44 -4.24
C PRO A 70 24.79 -6.73 -5.64
N PRO A 71 25.31 -7.72 -6.38
CA PRO A 71 24.68 -8.14 -7.63
C PRO A 71 23.27 -8.67 -7.34
N GLY A 72 22.25 -7.98 -7.86
CA GLY A 72 20.85 -8.39 -7.72
C GLY A 72 20.09 -7.82 -6.51
N ILE A 73 20.50 -6.68 -5.93
CA ILE A 73 19.72 -5.97 -4.88
C ILE A 73 18.24 -5.88 -5.21
N TRP A 74 17.91 -5.47 -6.44
CA TRP A 74 16.51 -5.30 -6.86
C TRP A 74 15.74 -6.63 -6.92
N ARG A 75 16.42 -7.77 -7.13
CA ARG A 75 15.80 -9.09 -7.06
C ARG A 75 15.41 -9.43 -5.63
N TRP A 76 16.30 -9.15 -4.68
CA TRP A 76 16.03 -9.33 -3.24
C TRP A 76 14.95 -8.36 -2.74
N CYS A 77 15.02 -7.07 -3.12
CA CYS A 77 13.99 -6.09 -2.79
C CYS A 77 12.62 -6.49 -3.35
N SER A 78 12.55 -6.94 -4.61
CA SER A 78 11.31 -7.41 -5.21
C SER A 78 10.80 -8.72 -4.59
N GLY A 79 11.69 -9.64 -4.24
CA GLY A 79 11.31 -10.86 -3.52
C GLY A 79 10.72 -10.55 -2.14
N PHE A 80 11.35 -9.65 -1.40
CA PHE A 80 10.81 -9.19 -0.12
C PHE A 80 9.47 -8.44 -0.29
N ALA A 81 9.38 -7.53 -1.26
CA ALA A 81 8.15 -6.84 -1.59
C ALA A 81 7.01 -7.79 -2.00
N PHE A 82 7.32 -8.86 -2.72
CA PHE A 82 6.37 -9.91 -3.09
C PHE A 82 5.82 -10.60 -1.84
N VAL A 83 6.67 -11.08 -0.93
CA VAL A 83 6.25 -11.78 0.30
C VAL A 83 5.38 -10.87 1.16
N VAL A 84 5.80 -9.63 1.37
CA VAL A 84 5.05 -8.66 2.17
C VAL A 84 3.71 -8.32 1.52
N SER A 85 3.67 -8.10 0.20
CA SER A 85 2.44 -7.80 -0.53
C SER A 85 1.46 -8.98 -0.53
N LEU A 86 1.98 -10.22 -0.62
CA LEU A 86 1.18 -11.44 -0.55
C LEU A 86 0.56 -11.63 0.84
N LEU A 87 1.36 -11.45 1.91
CA LEU A 87 0.85 -11.49 3.29
C LEU A 87 -0.21 -10.42 3.53
N PHE A 88 0.00 -9.21 3.02
CA PHE A 88 -0.98 -8.14 3.07
C PHE A 88 -2.28 -8.51 2.35
N ALA A 89 -2.20 -9.03 1.13
CA ALA A 89 -3.37 -9.46 0.35
C ALA A 89 -4.15 -10.59 1.04
N ILE A 90 -3.47 -11.57 1.64
CA ILE A 90 -4.11 -12.66 2.40
C ILE A 90 -4.82 -12.10 3.64
N THR A 91 -4.14 -11.22 4.39
CA THR A 91 -4.67 -10.61 5.61
C THR A 91 -5.92 -9.79 5.30
N MET A 92 -5.88 -9.00 4.22
CA MET A 92 -7.01 -8.19 3.80
C MET A 92 -8.16 -9.03 3.29
N THR A 93 -7.90 -10.06 2.47
CA THR A 93 -8.95 -10.98 2.01
C THR A 93 -9.66 -11.67 3.19
N LYS A 94 -8.90 -12.12 4.20
CA LYS A 94 -9.47 -12.71 5.43
C LYS A 94 -10.28 -11.69 6.24
N LEU A 95 -9.81 -10.45 6.32
CA LEU A 95 -10.52 -9.38 7.04
C LEU A 95 -11.83 -9.01 6.35
N PHE A 96 -11.82 -8.89 5.01
CA PHE A 96 -13.02 -8.67 4.20
C PHE A 96 -14.02 -9.82 4.31
N SER A 97 -13.55 -11.08 4.31
CA SER A 97 -14.43 -12.23 4.44
C SER A 97 -15.03 -12.37 5.84
N ARG A 98 -14.30 -11.97 6.89
CA ARG A 98 -14.78 -12.02 8.29
C ARG A 98 -15.76 -10.91 8.64
N LEU A 99 -15.59 -9.72 8.07
CA LEU A 99 -16.46 -8.57 8.37
C LEU A 99 -17.81 -8.64 7.65
N ASP A 100 -18.13 -9.74 6.94
CA ASP A 100 -19.32 -9.95 6.11
C ASP A 100 -19.80 -8.65 5.42
N LEU A 101 -18.84 -7.94 4.83
CA LEU A 101 -19.04 -6.67 4.11
C LEU A 101 -19.84 -6.87 2.80
N ARG A 102 -20.52 -8.02 2.63
CA ARG A 102 -21.54 -8.26 1.61
C ARG A 102 -22.62 -7.18 1.63
N GLN A 103 -22.93 -6.59 2.79
CA GLN A 103 -23.84 -5.44 2.90
C GLN A 103 -23.25 -4.12 2.37
N ILE A 104 -21.95 -3.84 2.55
CA ILE A 104 -21.30 -2.61 2.03
C ILE A 104 -21.00 -2.72 0.53
N GLN A 105 -20.76 -3.94 0.04
CA GLN A 105 -20.70 -4.25 -1.39
C GLN A 105 -22.04 -4.10 -2.13
N ARG A 106 -23.15 -3.81 -1.43
CA ARG A 106 -24.47 -3.61 -2.03
C ARG A 106 -24.52 -2.30 -2.86
N LYS A 107 -23.64 -1.34 -2.58
CA LYS A 107 -23.43 -0.17 -3.46
C LYS A 107 -22.46 -0.54 -4.59
N ARG A 108 -22.96 -0.53 -5.83
CA ARG A 108 -22.25 -0.91 -7.08
C ARG A 108 -20.87 -0.25 -7.23
N ALA A 109 -20.74 1.01 -6.80
CA ALA A 109 -19.49 1.77 -6.83
C ALA A 109 -18.40 1.17 -5.94
N THR A 110 -18.74 0.72 -4.72
CA THR A 110 -17.76 0.15 -3.79
C THR A 110 -17.27 -1.21 -4.27
N ARG A 111 -18.16 -2.01 -4.89
CA ARG A 111 -17.79 -3.30 -5.50
C ARG A 111 -16.81 -3.10 -6.66
N PHE A 112 -17.09 -2.17 -7.57
CA PHE A 112 -16.22 -1.88 -8.71
C PHE A 112 -14.80 -1.48 -8.26
N VAL A 113 -14.71 -0.57 -7.29
CA VAL A 113 -13.44 -0.12 -6.71
C VAL A 113 -12.67 -1.29 -6.06
N SER A 114 -13.34 -2.14 -5.30
CA SER A 114 -12.69 -3.31 -4.68
C SER A 114 -12.15 -4.31 -5.71
N TYR A 115 -12.90 -4.59 -6.79
CA TYR A 115 -12.41 -5.46 -7.86
C TYR A 115 -11.23 -4.83 -8.60
N LEU A 116 -11.31 -3.53 -8.91
CA LEU A 116 -10.25 -2.80 -9.58
C LEU A 116 -8.93 -2.88 -8.78
N PHE A 117 -8.96 -2.58 -7.48
CA PHE A 117 -7.80 -2.71 -6.61
C PHE A 117 -7.31 -4.15 -6.46
N GLY A 118 -8.22 -5.13 -6.40
CA GLY A 118 -7.87 -6.54 -6.36
C GLY A 118 -7.12 -6.99 -7.61
N THR A 119 -7.62 -6.62 -8.79
CA THR A 119 -7.00 -6.95 -10.08
C THR A 119 -5.64 -6.28 -10.23
N PHE A 120 -5.54 -4.96 -10.00
CA PHE A 120 -4.26 -4.25 -10.10
C PHE A 120 -3.26 -4.68 -9.01
N GLY A 121 -3.72 -4.96 -7.80
CA GLY A 121 -2.88 -5.48 -6.72
C GLY A 121 -2.31 -6.86 -7.06
N THR A 122 -3.12 -7.74 -7.65
CA THR A 122 -2.66 -9.06 -8.13
C THR A 122 -1.63 -8.90 -9.26
N ALA A 123 -1.88 -8.00 -10.21
CA ALA A 123 -0.93 -7.70 -11.27
C ALA A 123 0.41 -7.16 -10.71
N ALA A 124 0.37 -6.28 -9.71
CA ALA A 124 1.57 -5.77 -9.05
C ALA A 124 2.36 -6.87 -8.33
N ILE A 125 1.69 -7.82 -7.68
CA ILE A 125 2.31 -8.98 -7.03
C ILE A 125 2.99 -9.88 -8.08
N LEU A 126 2.30 -10.20 -9.18
CA LEU A 126 2.88 -10.99 -10.27
C LEU A 126 4.08 -10.29 -10.91
N LEU A 127 4.02 -8.97 -11.05
CA LEU A 127 5.12 -8.16 -11.55
C LEU A 127 6.35 -8.21 -10.61
N GLN A 128 6.15 -8.20 -9.28
CA GLN A 128 7.26 -8.41 -8.33
C GLN A 128 7.88 -9.79 -8.46
N LEU A 129 7.06 -10.83 -8.61
CA LEU A 129 7.55 -12.20 -8.79
C LEU A 129 8.37 -12.32 -10.08
N TYR A 130 7.86 -11.78 -11.18
CA TYR A 130 8.58 -11.74 -12.44
C TYR A 130 9.91 -10.98 -12.33
N ASN A 131 9.92 -9.85 -11.62
CA ASN A 131 11.13 -9.09 -11.41
C ASN A 131 12.17 -9.79 -10.52
N ALA A 132 11.72 -10.53 -9.51
CA ALA A 132 12.60 -11.30 -8.64
C ALA A 132 13.30 -12.45 -9.38
N VAL A 133 12.59 -13.11 -10.31
CA VAL A 133 13.06 -14.32 -11.00
C VAL A 133 13.82 -14.03 -12.29
N PHE A 134 13.41 -13.03 -13.08
CA PHE A 134 13.95 -12.82 -14.43
C PHE A 134 14.69 -11.49 -14.60
N LEU A 135 14.06 -10.36 -14.28
CA LEU A 135 14.57 -9.03 -14.65
C LEU A 135 15.64 -8.49 -13.69
N GLY A 136 15.36 -8.47 -12.39
CA GLY A 136 16.19 -7.76 -11.42
C GLY A 136 16.33 -6.26 -11.67
N ALA A 137 15.29 -5.63 -12.24
CA ALA A 137 15.29 -4.21 -12.57
C ALA A 137 14.70 -3.36 -11.42
N PHE A 138 15.05 -2.08 -11.38
CA PHE A 138 14.51 -1.13 -10.40
C PHE A 138 13.03 -0.79 -10.64
N TRP A 139 12.64 -0.60 -11.91
CA TRP A 139 11.31 -0.08 -12.25
C TRP A 139 10.13 -0.94 -11.75
N PRO A 140 10.17 -2.29 -11.74
CA PRO A 140 9.04 -3.08 -11.26
C PRO A 140 8.87 -2.92 -9.74
N PHE A 141 9.98 -2.93 -9.00
CA PHE A 141 9.98 -2.65 -7.56
C PHE A 141 9.36 -1.29 -7.26
N PHE A 142 9.84 -0.25 -7.95
CA PHE A 142 9.34 1.11 -7.78
C PHE A 142 7.87 1.27 -8.17
N THR A 143 7.41 0.58 -9.22
CA THR A 143 6.01 0.62 -9.68
C THR A 143 5.05 0.12 -8.59
N SER A 144 5.44 -0.90 -7.83
CA SER A 144 4.63 -1.38 -6.70
C SER A 144 4.54 -0.38 -5.56
N ILE A 145 5.62 0.35 -5.29
CA ILE A 145 5.62 1.44 -4.29
C ILE A 145 4.64 2.52 -4.73
N ILE A 146 4.74 2.99 -5.98
CA ILE A 146 3.82 4.00 -6.54
C ILE A 146 2.36 3.51 -6.47
N PHE A 147 2.10 2.25 -6.83
CA PHE A 147 0.76 1.68 -6.75
C PHE A 147 0.18 1.70 -5.32
N GLN A 148 0.99 1.38 -4.31
CA GLN A 148 0.58 1.47 -2.90
C GLN A 148 0.29 2.91 -2.49
N LEU A 149 1.15 3.87 -2.86
CA LEU A 149 0.94 5.29 -2.55
C LEU A 149 -0.32 5.86 -3.21
N VAL A 150 -0.58 5.53 -4.48
CA VAL A 150 -1.81 5.92 -5.18
C VAL A 150 -3.03 5.31 -4.50
N THR A 151 -2.93 4.04 -4.06
CA THR A 151 -4.00 3.37 -3.31
C THR A 151 -4.27 4.08 -1.98
N ALA A 152 -3.22 4.44 -1.23
CA ALA A 152 -3.35 5.20 0.01
C ALA A 152 -3.99 6.58 -0.21
N MET A 153 -3.56 7.31 -1.23
CA MET A 153 -4.14 8.60 -1.62
C MET A 153 -5.62 8.49 -1.97
N PHE A 154 -6.00 7.47 -2.74
CA PHE A 154 -7.39 7.23 -3.09
C PHE A 154 -8.24 6.91 -1.86
N GLN A 155 -7.73 6.12 -0.91
CA GLN A 155 -8.44 5.83 0.35
C GLN A 155 -8.58 7.07 1.23
N PHE A 156 -7.55 7.92 1.29
CA PHE A 156 -7.61 9.21 1.96
C PHE A 156 -8.69 10.12 1.37
N ALA A 157 -8.71 10.29 0.04
CA ALA A 157 -9.73 11.07 -0.64
C ALA A 157 -11.15 10.54 -0.36
N ARG A 158 -11.33 9.22 -0.35
CA ARG A 158 -12.63 8.60 0.00
C ARG A 158 -13.03 8.86 1.45
N MET A 159 -12.08 8.89 2.37
CA MET A 159 -12.36 9.13 3.80
C MET A 159 -12.81 10.58 4.06
N ILE A 160 -12.33 11.53 3.26
CA ILE A 160 -12.72 12.95 3.34
C ILE A 160 -14.04 13.22 2.60
N LEU A 161 -14.19 12.67 1.39
CA LEU A 161 -15.28 13.02 0.49
C LEU A 161 -16.58 12.24 0.74
N LEU A 162 -16.50 11.04 1.33
CA LEU A 162 -17.69 10.23 1.62
C LEU A 162 -18.16 10.51 3.05
N PRO A 163 -19.47 10.75 3.25
CA PRO A 163 -20.00 10.88 4.60
C PRO A 163 -19.75 9.61 5.42
N PRO A 164 -19.58 9.73 6.75
CA PRO A 164 -19.53 8.58 7.65
C PRO A 164 -20.76 7.67 7.40
N GLU A 165 -20.53 6.37 7.27
CA GLU A 165 -21.62 5.36 7.29
C GLU A 165 -21.81 4.82 8.69
#